data_AF-A0A0Q6ZA53-F1
#
_entry.id   AF-A0A0Q6ZA53-F1
#
_cell.length_a   1.000
_cell.length_b   1.000
_cell.length_c   1.000
_cell.angle_alpha   90.00
_cell.angle_beta   90.00
_cell.angle_gamma   90.00
#
_symmetry.space_group_name_H-M   'P 1'
#
loop_
_entity.id
_entity.type
_entity.pdbx_description
1 polymer ?
#
loop_
_entity_poly.entity_id
_entity_poly.type
_entity_poly.pdbx_seq_one_letter_code
_entity_poly.pdbx_strand_id
1 'polypeptide(L)'
;MSEAKKTGAVAEIKCSRQYWTYGADNPKSIKAERNIAQLAEWDDRLTPAARKVLDFMIDWEHDARGDSLASLRHIVAHLQARAPEGCAIAKRTVENGIACLLHAGWIVRTFKGTGQKNASRYVVPADILANAALGHMPTVPDVADGLTVPDVGDSTVPDVADGLALTVPDVADKDTTTKTRLPDAAMSSSNDSDGAATPPLADGLAATAAETPPGFESFWNSYAHKQKRKDAKAAWGKLVPDAELAATIVSEAGRWAAHYVEHNVEPRWRVLPHNWLAGENWLQDLPIIHTDAKSAAISKTRGSGKANAPTKAKAGKLSKATHAFAEGETLLTIIKADVVKGAASSTLAIVATDETGVEYNHTTFLEHHNSDTQEAGQRELGDIVRAAGLSEIEDSKVLHGLEIVAVVEGGKLEFTAPLERKPKPESPTRTSRPLTPAEQRACDEAYAAWCAEQDAA
;
A
#
# COMPACT_ATOMS: atom_id res chain seq x y z
N MET A 1 58.48 49.63 23.34
CA MET A 1 58.37 48.67 22.22
C MET A 1 58.13 47.29 22.80
N SER A 2 56.87 46.87 22.88
CA SER A 2 56.48 45.45 23.04
C SER A 2 54.96 45.40 22.88
N GLU A 3 54.50 45.43 21.64
CA GLU A 3 53.10 45.13 21.30
C GLU A 3 52.92 43.62 21.30
N ALA A 4 52.21 43.12 22.31
CA ALA A 4 51.74 41.75 22.33
C ALA A 4 50.62 41.58 21.30
N LYS A 5 50.97 41.05 20.12
CA LYS A 5 50.01 40.55 19.12
C LYS A 5 49.17 39.43 19.73
N LYS A 6 47.95 39.78 20.14
CA LYS A 6 46.90 38.83 20.50
C LYS A 6 46.23 38.36 19.20
N THR A 7 46.80 37.35 18.56
CA THR A 7 46.14 36.61 17.47
C THR A 7 44.96 35.86 18.06
N GLY A 8 43.77 36.44 17.93
CA GLY A 8 42.51 35.75 18.17
C GLY A 8 42.40 34.59 17.19
N ALA A 9 42.59 33.37 17.69
CA ALA A 9 42.13 32.18 16.99
C ALA A 9 40.61 32.32 16.85
N VAL A 10 40.16 32.65 15.64
CA VAL A 10 38.77 32.45 15.26
C VAL A 10 38.56 30.96 15.36
N ALA A 11 37.91 30.54 16.45
CA ALA A 11 37.44 29.17 16.58
C ALA A 11 36.55 28.93 15.36
N GLU A 12 37.06 28.14 14.43
CA GLU A 12 36.30 27.59 13.34
C GLU A 12 35.11 26.89 13.99
N ILE A 13 33.94 27.55 13.96
CA ILE A 13 32.69 26.92 14.34
C ILE A 13 32.49 25.88 13.25
N LYS A 14 33.03 24.68 13.48
CA LYS A 14 32.55 23.47 12.82
C LYS A 14 31.08 23.43 13.16
N CYS A 15 30.26 23.95 12.25
CA CYS A 15 28.82 23.80 12.26
C CYS A 15 28.65 22.28 12.23
N SER A 16 28.53 21.69 13.43
CA SER A 16 28.54 20.25 13.54
C SER A 16 27.37 19.79 12.69
N ARG A 17 27.63 18.76 11.89
CA ARG A 17 26.79 18.14 10.87
C ARG A 17 25.39 17.72 11.38
N GLN A 18 24.99 18.13 12.59
CA GLN A 18 24.17 17.38 13.51
C GLN A 18 22.98 18.15 14.08
N TYR A 19 22.91 19.48 14.23
CA TYR A 19 21.74 20.03 14.96
C TYR A 19 20.39 19.73 14.25
N TRP A 20 20.37 19.89 12.93
CA TRP A 20 19.19 19.68 12.09
C TRP A 20 18.92 18.22 11.72
N THR A 21 19.92 17.33 11.73
CA THR A 21 19.76 15.89 11.43
C THR A 21 19.74 15.00 12.67
N TYR A 22 20.17 15.50 13.84
CA TYR A 22 20.25 14.70 15.07
C TYR A 22 18.86 14.28 15.55
N GLY A 23 18.65 12.97 15.62
CA GLY A 23 17.36 12.37 15.99
C GLY A 23 16.30 12.46 14.89
N ALA A 24 16.71 12.74 13.65
CA ALA A 24 15.85 12.74 12.47
C ALA A 24 16.03 11.47 11.61
N ASP A 25 16.57 10.39 12.19
CA ASP A 25 16.80 9.11 11.51
C ASP A 25 15.51 8.47 10.98
N ASN A 26 14.36 8.89 11.54
CA ASN A 26 13.05 8.60 11.01
C ASN A 26 12.43 9.89 10.43
N PRO A 27 12.10 9.93 9.11
CA PRO A 27 11.44 11.09 8.49
C PRO A 27 10.09 11.44 9.13
N LYS A 28 9.51 10.51 9.89
CA LYS A 28 8.24 10.66 10.63
C LYS A 28 8.39 11.15 12.07
N SER A 29 9.62 11.37 12.54
CA SER A 29 9.75 12.05 13.83
C SER A 29 9.15 13.45 13.67
N ILE A 30 8.36 13.92 14.65
CA ILE A 30 7.80 15.29 14.64
C ILE A 30 8.88 16.33 14.33
N LYS A 31 10.12 16.06 14.76
CA LYS A 31 11.29 16.87 14.43
C LYS A 31 11.65 16.82 12.94
N ALA A 32 11.72 15.63 12.34
CA ALA A 32 11.97 15.47 10.91
C ALA A 32 10.86 16.11 10.07
N GLU A 33 9.59 15.88 10.39
CA GLU A 33 8.44 16.50 9.71
C GLU A 33 8.55 18.03 9.72
N ARG A 34 8.82 18.62 10.90
CA ARG A 34 9.04 20.05 11.05
C ARG A 34 10.25 20.56 10.26
N ASN A 35 11.33 19.79 10.22
CA ASN A 35 12.53 20.17 9.48
C ASN A 35 12.30 20.10 7.95
N ILE A 36 11.59 19.09 7.46
CA ILE A 36 11.22 18.96 6.05
C ILE A 36 10.32 20.14 5.65
N ALA A 37 9.31 20.48 6.46
CA ALA A 37 8.44 21.62 6.22
C ALA A 37 9.21 22.95 6.18
N GLN A 38 10.12 23.18 7.14
CA GLN A 38 10.97 24.38 7.17
C GLN A 38 11.91 24.46 5.96
N LEU A 39 12.49 23.35 5.52
CA LEU A 39 13.31 23.32 4.31
C LEU A 39 12.47 23.64 3.07
N ALA A 40 11.24 23.13 2.99
CA ALA A 40 10.33 23.41 1.88
C ALA A 40 9.88 24.89 1.84
N GLU A 41 9.81 25.57 2.99
CA GLU A 41 9.57 27.01 3.06
C GLU A 41 10.69 27.83 2.41
N TRP A 42 11.93 27.35 2.48
CA TRP A 42 13.10 28.01 1.87
C TRP A 42 13.36 27.61 0.41
N ASP A 43 12.61 26.66 -0.14
CA ASP A 43 12.71 26.32 -1.56
C ASP A 43 11.81 27.24 -2.39
N ASP A 44 12.44 28.18 -3.10
CA ASP A 44 11.78 29.14 -3.98
C ASP A 44 11.08 28.48 -5.18
N ARG A 45 11.44 27.23 -5.52
CA ARG A 45 10.78 26.46 -6.60
C ARG A 45 9.36 26.04 -6.20
N LEU A 46 9.06 25.98 -4.90
CA LEU A 46 7.78 25.50 -4.40
C LEU A 46 6.75 26.62 -4.27
N THR A 47 5.59 26.41 -4.91
CA THR A 47 4.43 27.30 -4.70
C THR A 47 3.84 27.14 -3.29
N PRO A 48 3.13 28.14 -2.75
CA PRO A 48 2.44 28.00 -1.46
C PRO A 48 1.45 26.83 -1.42
N ALA A 49 0.85 26.48 -2.55
CA ALA A 49 0.00 25.31 -2.66
C ALA A 49 0.79 24.00 -2.59
N ALA A 50 1.95 23.93 -3.25
CA ALA A 50 2.83 22.77 -3.19
C ALA A 50 3.28 22.49 -1.75
N ARG A 51 3.66 23.52 -0.99
CA ARG A 51 4.02 23.39 0.43
C ARG A 51 2.88 22.80 1.27
N LYS A 52 1.65 23.31 1.13
CA LYS A 52 0.47 22.75 1.82
C LYS A 52 0.18 21.30 1.43
N VAL A 53 0.44 20.91 0.18
CA VAL A 53 0.28 19.53 -0.27
C VAL A 53 1.36 18.64 0.33
N LEU A 54 2.60 19.13 0.43
CA LEU A 54 3.70 18.43 1.07
C LEU A 54 3.41 18.19 2.57
N ASP A 55 2.97 19.23 3.28
CA ASP A 55 2.56 19.11 4.70
C ASP A 55 1.49 18.03 4.87
N PHE A 56 0.48 18.02 3.99
CA PHE A 56 -0.54 16.97 3.99
C PHE A 56 0.06 15.57 3.74
N MET A 57 1.00 15.44 2.79
CA MET A 57 1.61 14.15 2.47
C MET A 57 2.45 13.59 3.61
N ILE A 58 3.17 14.46 4.33
CA ILE A 58 3.96 14.11 5.53
C ILE A 58 3.00 13.66 6.65
N ASP A 59 1.99 14.47 6.97
CA ASP A 59 0.96 14.16 7.99
C ASP A 59 0.25 12.81 7.72
N TRP A 60 0.09 12.45 6.45
CA TRP A 60 -0.76 11.34 6.01
C TRP A 60 0.02 10.05 5.68
N GLU A 61 1.34 10.03 5.86
CA GLU A 61 2.15 8.88 5.50
C GLU A 61 1.94 7.66 6.44
N HIS A 62 1.57 6.50 5.88
CA HIS A 62 1.28 5.31 6.69
C HIS A 62 2.53 4.54 7.13
N ASP A 63 2.69 4.28 8.44
CA ASP A 63 3.83 3.53 9.01
C ASP A 63 4.01 2.12 8.44
N ALA A 64 2.91 1.43 8.21
CA ALA A 64 2.95 0.06 7.73
C ALA A 64 3.30 -0.06 6.23
N ARG A 65 3.29 1.03 5.46
CA ARG A 65 3.45 0.99 3.99
C ARG A 65 4.51 1.93 3.44
N GLY A 66 4.93 2.94 4.20
CA GLY A 66 5.88 3.95 3.73
C GLY A 66 5.36 4.77 2.54
N ASP A 67 4.04 4.80 2.34
CA ASP A 67 3.41 5.60 1.29
C ASP A 67 2.20 6.38 1.83
N SER A 68 1.94 7.53 1.21
CA SER A 68 0.81 8.37 1.60
C SER A 68 -0.54 7.78 1.19
N LEU A 69 -0.63 6.75 0.32
CA LEU A 69 -1.88 6.21 -0.26
C LEU A 69 -2.90 7.25 -0.76
N ALA A 70 -2.53 8.53 -0.81
CA ALA A 70 -3.48 9.61 -0.86
C ALA A 70 -3.79 9.89 -2.32
N SER A 71 -4.97 9.44 -2.75
CA SER A 71 -5.45 9.82 -4.06
C SER A 71 -5.59 11.34 -4.14
N LEU A 72 -5.40 11.92 -5.32
CA LEU A 72 -5.64 13.35 -5.54
C LEU A 72 -7.00 13.81 -5.00
N ARG A 73 -8.06 13.03 -5.22
CA ARG A 73 -9.41 13.33 -4.72
C ARG A 73 -9.44 13.41 -3.21
N HIS A 74 -8.69 12.54 -2.55
CA HIS A 74 -8.58 12.48 -1.10
C HIS A 74 -7.81 13.68 -0.55
N ILE A 75 -6.68 14.04 -1.17
CA ILE A 75 -5.90 15.25 -0.80
C ILE A 75 -6.79 16.49 -0.92
N VAL A 76 -7.52 16.63 -2.03
CA VAL A 76 -8.43 17.76 -2.26
C VAL A 76 -9.54 17.79 -1.20
N ALA A 77 -10.18 16.65 -0.92
CA ALA A 77 -11.24 16.58 0.08
C ALA A 77 -10.75 16.99 1.48
N HIS A 78 -9.55 16.53 1.89
CA HIS A 78 -8.97 16.88 3.18
C HIS A 78 -8.55 18.35 3.27
N LEU A 79 -7.89 18.88 2.23
CA LEU A 79 -7.49 20.29 2.20
C LEU A 79 -8.71 21.22 2.18
N GLN A 80 -9.79 20.84 1.50
CA GLN A 80 -11.05 21.59 1.51
C GLN A 80 -11.74 21.54 2.87
N ALA A 81 -11.73 20.40 3.55
CA ALA A 81 -12.30 20.26 4.89
C ALA A 81 -11.53 21.06 5.96
N ARG A 82 -10.21 21.26 5.78
CA ARG A 82 -9.36 22.06 6.67
C ARG A 82 -9.35 23.56 6.33
N ALA A 83 -9.87 23.97 5.17
CA ALA A 83 -9.85 25.36 4.75
C ALA A 83 -10.91 26.18 5.50
N PRO A 84 -10.59 27.40 5.96
CA PRO A 84 -11.61 28.31 6.47
C PRO A 84 -12.59 28.69 5.36
N GLU A 85 -13.82 29.08 5.74
CA GLU A 85 -14.89 29.41 4.78
C GLU A 85 -14.41 30.40 3.71
N GLY A 86 -14.59 30.04 2.43
CA GLY A 86 -14.16 30.86 1.28
C GLY A 86 -12.72 30.61 0.77
N CYS A 87 -11.89 29.85 1.49
CA CYS A 87 -10.48 29.61 1.12
C CYS A 87 -10.20 28.19 0.60
N ALA A 88 -11.22 27.53 0.04
CA ALA A 88 -11.10 26.15 -0.44
C ALA A 88 -10.10 26.05 -1.60
N ILE A 89 -9.10 25.18 -1.45
CA ILE A 89 -8.11 24.94 -2.51
C ILE A 89 -8.79 24.18 -3.65
N ALA A 90 -8.66 24.70 -4.88
CA ALA A 90 -9.20 24.06 -6.07
C ALA A 90 -8.42 22.79 -6.44
N LYS A 91 -9.10 21.81 -7.03
CA LYS A 91 -8.48 20.54 -7.47
C LYS A 91 -7.28 20.76 -8.39
N ARG A 92 -7.38 21.67 -9.36
CA ARG A 92 -6.29 22.01 -10.29
C ARG A 92 -5.07 22.57 -9.57
N THR A 93 -5.27 23.34 -8.51
CA THR A 93 -4.19 23.88 -7.68
C THR A 93 -3.45 22.77 -6.93
N VAL A 94 -4.16 21.75 -6.43
CA VAL A 94 -3.54 20.56 -5.83
C VAL A 94 -2.78 19.74 -6.88
N GLU A 95 -3.35 19.54 -8.07
CA GLU A 95 -2.67 18.85 -9.19
C GLU A 95 -1.35 19.54 -9.57
N ASN A 96 -1.38 20.86 -9.72
CA ASN A 96 -0.20 21.67 -10.01
C ASN A 96 0.81 21.62 -8.85
N GLY A 97 0.34 21.60 -7.60
CA GLY A 97 1.18 21.45 -6.42
C GLY A 97 1.93 20.12 -6.41
N ILE A 98 1.25 19.02 -6.72
CA ILE A 98 1.87 17.69 -6.85
C ILE A 98 2.91 17.67 -7.98
N ALA A 99 2.58 18.26 -9.15
CA ALA A 99 3.51 18.34 -10.27
C ALA A 99 4.77 19.14 -9.92
N CYS A 100 4.60 20.27 -9.21
CA CYS A 100 5.69 21.09 -8.70
C CYS A 100 6.58 20.33 -7.72
N LEU A 101 6.00 19.58 -6.77
CA LEU A 101 6.76 18.76 -5.82
C LEU A 101 7.55 17.64 -6.52
N LEU A 102 6.96 16.97 -7.52
CA LEU A 102 7.65 15.96 -8.32
C LEU A 102 8.84 16.56 -9.07
N HIS A 103 8.62 17.69 -9.76
CA HIS A 103 9.67 18.37 -10.53
C HIS A 103 10.78 18.93 -9.63
N ALA A 104 10.45 19.34 -8.41
CA ALA A 104 11.44 19.82 -7.45
C ALA A 104 12.10 18.67 -6.65
N GLY A 105 11.72 17.40 -6.88
CA GLY A 105 12.31 16.24 -6.21
C GLY A 105 11.88 16.02 -4.75
N TRP A 106 10.85 16.73 -4.29
CA TRP A 106 10.35 16.63 -2.91
C TRP A 106 9.48 15.40 -2.66
N ILE A 107 8.91 14.83 -3.72
CA ILE A 107 8.16 13.58 -3.68
C ILE A 107 8.52 12.74 -4.89
N VAL A 108 8.44 11.42 -4.73
CA VAL A 108 8.60 10.46 -5.81
C VAL A 108 7.29 9.73 -6.03
N ARG A 109 6.92 9.53 -7.29
CA ARG A 109 5.76 8.71 -7.64
C ARG A 109 6.18 7.25 -7.69
N THR A 110 5.79 6.46 -6.69
CA THR A 110 6.07 5.02 -6.64
C THR A 110 5.12 4.20 -7.52
N PHE A 111 3.90 4.69 -7.73
CA PHE A 111 2.90 4.00 -8.54
C PHE A 111 2.07 4.99 -9.34
N LYS A 112 2.00 4.76 -10.66
CA LYS A 112 1.10 5.50 -11.55
C LYS A 112 -0.25 4.80 -11.61
N GLY A 113 -1.26 5.44 -11.03
CA GLY A 113 -2.61 4.92 -11.02
C GLY A 113 -3.24 4.90 -12.42
N THR A 114 -3.88 3.78 -12.79
CA THR A 114 -4.67 3.66 -14.03
C THR A 114 -6.17 3.62 -13.71
N GLY A 115 -6.89 4.68 -14.09
CA GLY A 115 -8.35 4.76 -13.97
C GLY A 115 -8.87 5.14 -12.57
N GLN A 116 -10.18 4.96 -12.34
CA GLN A 116 -10.84 5.43 -11.12
C GLN A 116 -10.53 4.61 -9.85
N LYS A 117 -10.10 3.35 -9.99
CA LYS A 117 -9.90 2.42 -8.87
C LYS A 117 -8.46 2.41 -8.34
N ASN A 118 -7.50 2.78 -9.17
CA ASN A 118 -6.08 2.77 -8.83
C ASN A 118 -5.59 4.22 -8.82
N ALA A 119 -5.43 4.79 -7.63
CA ALA A 119 -4.86 6.12 -7.47
C ALA A 119 -3.34 6.08 -7.57
N SER A 120 -2.74 7.16 -8.09
CA SER A 120 -1.29 7.34 -8.02
C SER A 120 -0.84 7.45 -6.57
N ARG A 121 0.37 6.94 -6.29
CA ARG A 121 0.97 6.96 -4.95
C ARG A 121 2.23 7.78 -4.96
N TYR A 122 2.45 8.49 -3.85
CA TYR A 122 3.55 9.43 -3.67
C TYR A 122 4.22 9.15 -2.33
N VAL A 123 5.55 9.22 -2.33
CA VAL A 123 6.40 9.01 -1.16
C VAL A 123 7.38 10.19 -1.05
N VAL A 124 7.62 10.64 0.17
CA VAL A 124 8.66 11.64 0.47
C VAL A 124 9.99 10.87 0.59
N PRO A 125 11.01 11.15 -0.26
CA PRO A 125 12.28 10.43 -0.18
C PRO A 125 12.92 10.56 1.21
N ALA A 126 13.33 9.42 1.79
CA ALA A 126 13.92 9.38 3.13
C ALA A 126 15.21 10.21 3.25
N ASP A 127 15.95 10.34 2.15
CA ASP A 127 17.26 10.99 2.12
C ASP A 127 17.17 12.53 2.01
N ILE A 128 15.99 13.15 2.00
CA ILE A 128 15.84 14.61 1.89
C ILE A 128 16.65 15.34 2.96
N LEU A 129 16.56 14.90 4.21
CA LEU A 129 17.27 15.54 5.32
C LEU A 129 18.78 15.28 5.26
N ALA A 130 19.20 14.11 4.77
CA ALA A 130 20.61 13.79 4.59
C ALA A 130 21.23 14.62 3.44
N ASN A 131 20.51 14.78 2.34
CA ASN A 131 20.92 15.62 1.21
C ASN A 131 20.96 17.10 1.59
N ALA A 132 19.94 17.58 2.31
CA ALA A 132 19.94 18.93 2.85
C ALA A 132 21.15 19.16 3.77
N ALA A 133 21.51 18.16 4.60
CA ALA A 133 22.69 18.21 5.46
C ALA A 133 24.02 18.42 4.73
N LEU A 134 24.09 18.02 3.46
CA LEU A 134 25.22 18.20 2.57
C LEU A 134 25.16 19.53 1.78
N GLY A 135 24.13 20.36 2.03
CA GLY A 135 23.89 21.60 1.30
C GLY A 135 23.20 21.38 -0.06
N HIS A 136 22.67 20.19 -0.31
CA HIS A 136 21.96 19.86 -1.54
C HIS A 136 20.45 19.88 -1.31
N MET A 137 19.75 20.72 -2.06
CA MET A 137 18.30 20.65 -2.13
C MET A 137 17.85 19.39 -2.88
N PRO A 138 16.64 18.89 -2.63
CA PRO A 138 16.09 17.78 -3.39
C PRO A 138 16.16 18.08 -4.89
N THR A 139 16.65 17.11 -5.64
CA THR A 139 16.68 17.12 -7.10
C THR A 139 15.92 15.90 -7.59
N VAL A 140 15.39 15.98 -8.82
CA VAL A 140 14.65 14.87 -9.42
C VAL A 140 15.60 13.66 -9.45
N PRO A 141 15.25 12.53 -8.83
CA PRO A 141 16.03 11.32 -9.00
C PRO A 141 16.05 10.97 -10.49
N ASP A 142 17.21 10.60 -11.01
CA ASP A 142 17.42 10.20 -12.40
C ASP A 142 16.72 8.85 -12.63
N VAL A 143 15.38 8.87 -12.65
CA VAL A 143 14.58 7.67 -12.92
C VAL A 143 14.58 7.49 -14.42
N ALA A 144 15.46 6.60 -14.88
CA ALA A 144 15.48 6.08 -16.24
C ALA A 144 14.17 5.34 -16.51
N ASP A 145 13.10 6.07 -16.87
CA ASP A 145 11.99 5.57 -17.68
C ASP A 145 11.02 6.70 -18.08
N GLY A 146 11.16 7.15 -19.33
CA GLY A 146 10.03 7.38 -20.25
C GLY A 146 8.86 8.29 -19.84
N LEU A 147 9.08 9.37 -19.07
CA LEU A 147 8.02 10.36 -18.82
C LEU A 147 8.04 11.47 -19.89
N THR A 148 7.33 11.26 -20.99
CA THR A 148 6.89 12.38 -21.86
C THR A 148 5.82 13.20 -21.14
N VAL A 149 6.16 14.42 -20.76
CA VAL A 149 5.20 15.46 -20.32
C VAL A 149 4.56 16.07 -21.58
N PRO A 150 3.24 16.31 -21.62
CA PRO A 150 2.66 17.09 -22.72
C PRO A 150 3.17 18.53 -22.66
N ASP A 151 3.66 19.01 -23.80
CA ASP A 151 4.13 20.36 -24.04
C ASP A 151 3.06 21.37 -23.59
N VAL A 152 3.40 22.21 -22.61
CA VAL A 152 2.53 23.29 -22.16
C VAL A 152 2.68 24.41 -23.18
N GLY A 153 1.79 24.37 -24.17
CA GLY A 153 1.64 25.40 -25.18
C GLY A 153 1.55 26.78 -24.56
N ASP A 154 2.41 27.64 -25.10
CA ASP A 154 2.47 29.08 -25.01
C ASP A 154 1.10 29.73 -24.79
N SER A 155 0.97 30.52 -23.73
CA SER A 155 -0.17 31.38 -23.47
C SER A 155 0.28 32.58 -22.66
N THR A 156 0.84 33.55 -23.40
CA THR A 156 0.63 35.00 -23.26
C THR A 156 0.48 35.54 -21.83
N VAL A 157 1.57 36.15 -21.38
CA VAL A 157 1.64 37.14 -20.30
C VAL A 157 0.70 38.33 -20.61
N PRO A 158 -0.06 38.85 -19.63
CA PRO A 158 -0.39 40.26 -19.59
C PRO A 158 0.50 40.99 -18.59
N ASP A 159 0.94 42.16 -19.03
CA ASP A 159 1.93 43.05 -18.47
C ASP A 159 1.73 43.49 -17.00
N VAL A 160 2.89 43.79 -16.44
CA VAL A 160 3.23 44.47 -15.19
C VAL A 160 2.46 45.79 -15.02
N ALA A 161 2.00 46.03 -13.79
CA ALA A 161 1.89 47.38 -13.24
C ALA A 161 2.60 47.40 -11.88
N ASP A 162 3.77 48.03 -11.89
CA ASP A 162 4.61 48.33 -10.74
C ASP A 162 3.97 49.36 -9.79
N GLY A 163 4.36 49.29 -8.52
CA GLY A 163 4.79 50.49 -7.78
C GLY A 163 3.86 51.09 -6.72
N LEU A 164 4.18 50.80 -5.45
CA LEU A 164 4.29 51.74 -4.31
C LEU A 164 3.20 52.81 -4.10
N ALA A 165 2.50 52.77 -2.95
CA ALA A 165 2.59 53.80 -1.90
C ALA A 165 1.60 53.56 -0.74
N LEU A 166 2.11 53.75 0.48
CA LEU A 166 1.37 53.87 1.74
C LEU A 166 0.35 55.01 1.70
N THR A 167 -0.85 54.81 2.25
CA THR A 167 -1.42 55.76 3.23
C THR A 167 -2.53 55.13 4.08
N VAL A 168 -2.35 55.23 5.39
CA VAL A 168 -3.33 55.01 6.47
C VAL A 168 -4.32 56.17 6.49
N PRO A 169 -5.56 55.98 6.97
CA PRO A 169 -6.13 56.97 7.88
C PRO A 169 -6.42 56.38 9.26
N ASP A 170 -5.96 57.18 10.21
CA ASP A 170 -5.93 57.06 11.66
C ASP A 170 -7.32 57.33 12.25
N VAL A 171 -7.85 56.45 13.11
CA VAL A 171 -8.80 56.83 14.18
C VAL A 171 -8.68 55.87 15.38
N ALA A 172 -7.96 56.34 16.39
CA ALA A 172 -8.23 56.29 17.84
C ALA A 172 -8.67 54.97 18.51
N ASP A 173 -7.66 54.28 19.04
CA ASP A 173 -7.50 53.78 20.41
C ASP A 173 -8.64 54.04 21.43
N LYS A 174 -9.18 52.96 22.02
CA LYS A 174 -9.15 52.69 23.48
C LYS A 174 -9.59 51.27 23.82
N ASP A 175 -8.63 50.54 24.38
CA ASP A 175 -8.71 49.24 25.06
C ASP A 175 -9.69 49.22 26.26
N THR A 176 -10.29 48.07 26.56
CA THR A 176 -10.30 47.45 27.91
C THR A 176 -11.03 46.10 27.95
N THR A 177 -10.23 45.05 28.10
CA THR A 177 -10.41 43.93 29.06
C THR A 177 -11.69 43.07 29.06
N THR A 178 -11.49 41.79 28.71
CA THR A 178 -11.86 40.57 29.46
C THR A 178 -13.07 40.59 30.41
N LYS A 179 -14.11 39.83 30.08
CA LYS A 179 -14.61 38.69 30.91
C LYS A 179 -15.82 37.97 30.30
N THR A 180 -15.64 36.67 30.14
CA THR A 180 -16.66 35.62 30.01
C THR A 180 -17.70 35.70 31.14
N ARG A 181 -18.99 35.72 30.80
CA ARG A 181 -20.08 35.27 31.69
C ARG A 181 -21.34 34.96 30.89
N LEU A 182 -21.77 33.70 30.95
CA LEU A 182 -23.13 33.26 30.62
C LEU A 182 -24.15 34.04 31.47
N PRO A 183 -25.37 34.25 30.95
CA PRO A 183 -26.56 34.35 31.77
C PRO A 183 -27.46 33.12 31.55
N ASP A 184 -27.56 32.29 32.59
CA ASP A 184 -28.82 31.65 32.94
C ASP A 184 -29.62 32.64 33.78
N ALA A 185 -30.88 32.90 33.41
CA ALA A 185 -31.94 33.22 34.36
C ALA A 185 -33.31 33.07 33.69
N ALA A 186 -34.11 32.20 34.30
CA ALA A 186 -35.52 31.99 34.06
C ALA A 186 -36.36 33.25 34.26
N MET A 187 -37.49 33.33 33.56
CA MET A 187 -38.73 33.92 34.07
C MET A 187 -39.92 33.08 33.61
N SER A 188 -40.71 32.73 34.61
CA SER A 188 -41.94 31.97 34.61
C SER A 188 -43.11 32.75 34.01
N SER A 189 -44.03 32.05 33.35
CA SER A 189 -45.45 32.38 33.43
C SER A 189 -46.27 31.09 33.41
N SER A 190 -46.97 30.89 34.52
CA SER A 190 -47.88 29.82 34.88
C SER A 190 -49.20 29.88 34.11
N ASN A 191 -49.85 28.72 33.92
CA ASN A 191 -51.06 28.35 34.66
C ASN A 191 -51.59 26.97 34.22
N ASP A 192 -51.58 26.06 35.20
CA ASP A 192 -52.70 25.23 35.68
C ASP A 192 -53.59 24.48 34.68
N SER A 193 -53.56 23.14 34.78
CA SER A 193 -54.73 22.38 35.26
C SER A 193 -54.36 20.95 35.67
N ASP A 194 -54.72 20.68 36.92
CA ASP A 194 -54.75 19.48 37.75
C ASP A 194 -54.83 18.07 37.11
N GLY A 195 -54.15 17.12 37.77
CA GLY A 195 -54.90 16.19 38.62
C GLY A 195 -55.09 14.74 38.15
N ALA A 196 -54.02 13.94 38.35
CA ALA A 196 -54.01 12.59 38.92
C ALA A 196 -54.99 11.49 38.45
N ALA A 197 -54.44 10.35 38.00
CA ALA A 197 -54.59 9.02 38.65
C ALA A 197 -53.96 7.88 37.83
N THR A 198 -52.94 7.21 38.37
CA THR A 198 -52.77 5.74 38.26
C THR A 198 -53.86 5.07 39.09
N PRO A 199 -54.43 3.87 38.79
CA PRO A 199 -53.78 2.61 38.32
C PRO A 199 -54.73 1.77 37.39
N PRO A 200 -54.71 0.41 37.23
CA PRO A 200 -53.71 -0.65 37.40
C PRO A 200 -53.50 -1.53 36.11
N LEU A 201 -52.65 -2.56 36.24
CA LEU A 201 -52.47 -3.76 35.40
C LEU A 201 -53.66 -4.13 34.48
N ALA A 202 -53.38 -4.29 33.18
CA ALA A 202 -54.18 -5.12 32.29
C ALA A 202 -53.25 -6.08 31.51
N ASP A 203 -53.36 -7.35 31.91
CA ASP A 203 -53.04 -8.53 31.12
C ASP A 203 -53.60 -8.40 29.71
N GLY A 204 -52.82 -8.81 28.71
CA GLY A 204 -53.31 -8.91 27.33
C GLY A 204 -52.35 -8.40 26.26
N LEU A 205 -51.07 -8.75 26.34
CA LEU A 205 -50.21 -8.79 25.14
C LEU A 205 -50.65 -9.98 24.26
N ALA A 206 -51.80 -9.82 23.60
CA ALA A 206 -52.13 -10.59 22.42
C ALA A 206 -51.13 -10.17 21.34
N ALA A 207 -50.00 -10.87 21.30
CA ALA A 207 -49.11 -10.86 20.16
C ALA A 207 -49.95 -11.21 18.94
N THR A 208 -50.17 -10.22 18.09
CA THR A 208 -50.68 -10.39 16.74
C THR A 208 -49.73 -11.40 16.10
N ALA A 209 -50.20 -12.65 15.98
CA ALA A 209 -49.49 -13.73 15.33
C ALA A 209 -49.40 -13.33 13.85
N ALA A 210 -48.32 -12.62 13.52
CA ALA A 210 -47.84 -12.55 12.15
C ALA A 210 -47.48 -13.99 11.78
N GLU A 211 -48.44 -14.65 11.13
CA GLU A 211 -48.41 -16.03 10.63
C GLU A 211 -46.95 -16.42 10.33
N THR A 212 -46.42 -17.29 11.18
CA THR A 212 -45.09 -17.84 10.93
C THR A 212 -45.26 -18.78 9.73
N PRO A 213 -44.52 -18.56 8.63
CA PRO A 213 -44.61 -19.44 7.48
C PRO A 213 -44.36 -20.88 7.91
N PRO A 214 -45.17 -21.85 7.44
CA PRO A 214 -44.99 -23.25 7.79
C PRO A 214 -43.55 -23.70 7.47
N GLY A 215 -42.94 -24.48 8.36
CA GLY A 215 -41.57 -25.01 8.19
C GLY A 215 -40.43 -24.11 8.68
N PHE A 216 -40.65 -22.82 8.91
CA PHE A 216 -39.58 -21.91 9.37
C PHE A 216 -39.03 -22.30 10.76
N GLU A 217 -39.88 -22.77 11.68
CA GLU A 217 -39.43 -23.15 13.02
C GLU A 217 -38.55 -24.41 13.01
N SER A 218 -38.86 -25.37 12.14
CA SER A 218 -38.04 -26.58 11.93
C SER A 218 -36.65 -26.23 11.38
N PHE A 219 -36.58 -25.27 10.44
CA PHE A 219 -35.31 -24.73 9.95
C PHE A 219 -34.55 -23.97 11.04
N TRP A 220 -35.24 -23.11 11.79
CA TRP A 220 -34.61 -22.31 12.84
C TRP A 220 -34.04 -23.18 13.97
N ASN A 221 -34.67 -24.32 14.26
CA ASN A 221 -34.21 -25.23 15.29
C ASN A 221 -33.03 -26.10 14.86
N SER A 222 -32.90 -26.43 13.57
CA SER A 222 -31.82 -27.26 13.01
C SER A 222 -30.50 -26.51 12.79
N TYR A 223 -30.52 -25.17 12.71
CA TYR A 223 -29.32 -24.38 12.43
C TYR A 223 -28.48 -24.08 13.68
N ALA A 224 -27.14 -24.19 13.57
CA ALA A 224 -26.21 -24.07 14.70
C ALA A 224 -26.00 -22.62 15.22
N HIS A 225 -26.16 -21.60 14.39
CA HIS A 225 -25.91 -20.19 14.76
C HIS A 225 -27.16 -19.31 14.62
N LYS A 226 -27.88 -19.14 15.72
CA LYS A 226 -29.23 -18.53 15.75
C LYS A 226 -29.18 -17.01 15.94
N GLN A 227 -28.77 -16.27 14.91
CA GLN A 227 -28.76 -14.79 14.91
C GLN A 227 -29.66 -14.19 13.82
N LYS A 228 -30.17 -12.97 14.06
CA LYS A 228 -31.03 -12.21 13.13
C LYS A 228 -32.29 -12.96 12.67
N ARG A 229 -33.08 -13.46 13.63
CA ARG A 229 -34.34 -14.21 13.37
C ARG A 229 -35.33 -13.46 12.48
N LYS A 230 -35.46 -12.14 12.64
CA LYS A 230 -36.36 -11.30 11.83
C LYS A 230 -35.95 -11.31 10.34
N ASP A 231 -34.66 -11.14 10.06
CA ASP A 231 -34.12 -11.16 8.70
C ASP A 231 -34.21 -12.56 8.07
N ALA A 232 -34.03 -13.61 8.88
CA ALA A 232 -34.19 -14.99 8.43
C ALA A 232 -35.66 -15.31 8.09
N LYS A 233 -36.62 -14.84 8.90
CA LYS A 233 -38.07 -14.98 8.61
C LYS A 233 -38.44 -14.24 7.32
N ALA A 234 -37.86 -13.07 7.07
CA ALA A 234 -38.06 -12.33 5.82
C ALA A 234 -37.43 -13.06 4.60
N ALA A 235 -36.25 -13.67 4.75
CA ALA A 235 -35.62 -14.47 3.70
C ALA A 235 -36.43 -15.74 3.39
N TRP A 236 -36.94 -16.42 4.43
CA TRP A 236 -37.82 -17.58 4.28
C TRP A 236 -39.13 -17.23 3.59
N GLY A 237 -39.75 -16.10 3.97
CA GLY A 237 -40.96 -15.59 3.33
C GLY A 237 -40.78 -15.22 1.86
N LYS A 238 -39.56 -14.87 1.42
CA LYS A 238 -39.24 -14.61 0.01
C LYS A 238 -39.10 -15.88 -0.82
N LEU A 239 -38.69 -16.98 -0.20
CA LEU A 239 -38.50 -18.27 -0.87
C LEU A 239 -39.81 -19.00 -1.09
N VAL A 240 -40.83 -18.74 -0.25
CA VAL A 240 -42.13 -19.45 -0.24
C VAL A 240 -41.93 -20.96 -0.49
N PRO A 241 -41.15 -21.64 0.36
CA PRO A 241 -40.74 -23.00 0.07
C PRO A 241 -41.94 -23.95 0.13
N ASP A 242 -42.07 -24.80 -0.89
CA ASP A 242 -43.00 -25.92 -0.88
C ASP A 242 -42.60 -26.97 0.18
N ALA A 243 -43.51 -27.85 0.57
CA ALA A 243 -43.29 -28.81 1.66
C ALA A 243 -42.06 -29.71 1.45
N GLU A 244 -41.79 -30.13 0.20
CA GLU A 244 -40.61 -30.92 -0.16
C GLU A 244 -39.31 -30.11 -0.11
N LEU A 245 -39.36 -28.85 -0.56
CA LEU A 245 -38.23 -27.93 -0.52
C LEU A 245 -37.89 -27.55 0.93
N ALA A 246 -38.91 -27.30 1.76
CA ALA A 246 -38.73 -27.03 3.18
C ALA A 246 -38.07 -28.21 3.92
N ALA A 247 -38.46 -29.44 3.62
CA ALA A 247 -37.83 -30.64 4.19
C ALA A 247 -36.34 -30.76 3.78
N THR A 248 -36.03 -30.49 2.51
CA THR A 248 -34.65 -30.49 1.99
C THR A 248 -33.80 -29.43 2.69
N ILE A 249 -34.32 -28.21 2.82
CA ILE A 249 -33.63 -27.10 3.49
C ILE A 249 -33.33 -27.43 4.97
N VAL A 250 -34.29 -28.06 5.68
CA VAL A 250 -34.11 -28.45 7.09
C VAL A 250 -33.05 -29.55 7.24
N SER A 251 -33.03 -30.53 6.34
CA SER A 251 -32.02 -31.60 6.34
C SER A 251 -30.61 -31.06 6.13
N GLU A 252 -30.43 -30.20 5.12
CA GLU A 252 -29.12 -29.61 4.80
C GLU A 252 -28.66 -28.60 5.85
N ALA A 253 -29.59 -27.85 6.46
CA ALA A 253 -29.28 -27.02 7.63
C ALA A 253 -28.70 -27.85 8.79
N GLY A 254 -29.23 -29.05 9.02
CA GLY A 254 -28.71 -30.01 10.00
C GLY A 254 -27.32 -30.53 9.66
N ARG A 255 -27.04 -30.85 8.39
CA ARG A 255 -25.70 -31.25 7.91
C ARG A 255 -24.66 -30.16 8.12
N TRP A 256 -25.00 -28.92 7.79
CA TRP A 256 -24.14 -27.76 8.02
C TRP A 256 -23.88 -27.53 9.51
N ALA A 257 -24.92 -27.70 10.35
CA ALA A 257 -24.77 -27.60 11.80
C ALA A 257 -23.81 -28.67 12.35
N ALA A 258 -23.94 -29.92 11.93
CA ALA A 258 -23.05 -31.02 12.33
C ALA A 258 -21.60 -30.75 11.90
N HIS A 259 -21.38 -30.30 10.67
CA HIS A 259 -20.06 -29.95 10.16
C HIS A 259 -19.38 -28.83 10.94
N TYR A 260 -20.12 -27.78 11.33
CA TYR A 260 -19.57 -26.72 12.18
C TYR A 260 -19.18 -27.19 13.59
N VAL A 261 -19.88 -28.21 14.11
CA VAL A 261 -19.57 -28.83 15.41
C VAL A 261 -18.35 -29.73 15.30
N GLU A 262 -18.27 -30.58 14.26
CA GLU A 262 -17.17 -31.51 14.03
C GLU A 262 -15.81 -30.80 13.89
N HIS A 263 -15.81 -29.63 13.24
CA HIS A 263 -14.59 -28.86 12.99
C HIS A 263 -14.38 -27.67 13.93
N ASN A 264 -15.12 -27.58 15.05
CA ASN A 264 -15.00 -26.55 16.07
C ASN A 264 -14.93 -25.10 15.53
N VAL A 265 -15.75 -24.77 14.54
CA VAL A 265 -15.72 -23.44 13.89
C VAL A 265 -16.27 -22.39 14.85
N GLU A 266 -15.51 -21.31 15.10
CA GLU A 266 -16.00 -20.23 15.97
C GLU A 266 -17.28 -19.58 15.41
N PRO A 267 -18.22 -19.14 16.26
CA PRO A 267 -19.48 -18.54 15.81
C PRO A 267 -19.34 -17.35 14.84
N ARG A 268 -18.22 -16.62 14.90
CA ARG A 268 -17.92 -15.48 14.01
C ARG A 268 -17.70 -15.89 12.56
N TRP A 269 -17.26 -17.13 12.31
CA TRP A 269 -16.97 -17.67 10.98
C TRP A 269 -18.11 -18.51 10.41
N ARG A 270 -19.18 -18.73 11.18
CA ARG A 270 -20.39 -19.44 10.73
C ARG A 270 -21.25 -18.51 9.88
N VAL A 271 -21.77 -19.02 8.77
CA VAL A 271 -22.68 -18.26 7.92
C VAL A 271 -23.99 -17.98 8.67
N LEU A 272 -24.50 -16.75 8.60
CA LEU A 272 -25.75 -16.36 9.25
C LEU A 272 -26.97 -16.95 8.51
N PRO A 273 -28.05 -17.35 9.22
CA PRO A 273 -29.21 -18.04 8.61
C PRO A 273 -29.85 -17.29 7.43
N HIS A 274 -30.00 -15.97 7.52
CA HIS A 274 -30.57 -15.15 6.43
C HIS A 274 -29.69 -15.11 5.18
N ASN A 275 -28.36 -15.10 5.35
CA ASN A 275 -27.41 -15.16 4.23
C ASN A 275 -27.33 -16.55 3.64
N TRP A 276 -27.47 -17.58 4.48
CA TRP A 276 -27.51 -18.98 4.04
C TRP A 276 -28.77 -19.27 3.20
N LEU A 277 -29.93 -18.78 3.63
CA LEU A 277 -31.17 -18.87 2.87
C LEU A 277 -31.13 -18.02 1.59
N ALA A 278 -30.60 -16.80 1.64
CA ALA A 278 -30.53 -15.92 0.46
C ALA A 278 -29.50 -16.38 -0.60
N GLY A 279 -28.53 -17.19 -0.21
CA GLY A 279 -27.49 -17.74 -1.09
C GLY A 279 -27.84 -19.11 -1.69
N GLU A 280 -29.03 -19.65 -1.40
CA GLU A 280 -29.45 -20.99 -1.83
C GLU A 280 -28.43 -22.08 -1.44
N ASN A 281 -27.81 -21.92 -0.27
CA ASN A 281 -26.67 -22.74 0.15
C ASN A 281 -27.04 -24.21 0.48
N TRP A 282 -28.32 -24.58 0.43
CA TRP A 282 -28.76 -25.99 0.46
C TRP A 282 -28.42 -26.74 -0.84
N LEU A 283 -28.02 -26.02 -1.91
CA LEU A 283 -27.52 -26.60 -3.16
C LEU A 283 -25.99 -26.64 -3.25
N GLN A 284 -25.28 -26.10 -2.25
CA GLN A 284 -23.83 -26.00 -2.25
C GLN A 284 -23.19 -27.09 -1.37
N ASP A 285 -21.98 -27.50 -1.75
CA ASP A 285 -21.16 -28.40 -0.94
C ASP A 285 -20.78 -27.77 0.41
N LEU A 286 -20.48 -28.63 1.39
CA LEU A 286 -20.13 -28.21 2.75
C LEU A 286 -18.93 -27.24 2.72
N PRO A 287 -18.94 -26.18 3.55
CA PRO A 287 -17.95 -25.12 3.47
C PRO A 287 -16.55 -25.63 3.82
N ILE A 288 -15.55 -25.40 2.97
CA ILE A 288 -14.15 -25.75 3.27
C ILE A 288 -13.68 -24.87 4.44
N ILE A 289 -13.39 -25.48 5.59
CA ILE A 289 -12.98 -24.76 6.78
C ILE A 289 -11.48 -24.47 6.70
N HIS A 290 -11.16 -23.18 6.74
CA HIS A 290 -9.79 -22.69 6.80
C HIS A 290 -9.44 -22.39 8.27
N THR A 291 -8.49 -23.12 8.83
CA THR A 291 -8.06 -22.99 10.23
C THR A 291 -7.30 -21.69 10.52
N ASP A 292 -6.88 -20.95 9.48
CA ASP A 292 -6.12 -19.71 9.63
C ASP A 292 -6.87 -18.49 9.11
N ALA A 293 -6.81 -17.39 9.88
CA ALA A 293 -7.39 -16.08 9.53
C ALA A 293 -6.93 -15.54 8.16
N LYS A 294 -5.78 -16.03 7.66
CA LYS A 294 -5.19 -15.65 6.37
C LYS A 294 -5.88 -16.31 5.18
N SER A 295 -6.42 -17.52 5.33
CA SER A 295 -7.11 -18.25 4.25
C SER A 295 -8.60 -17.89 4.15
N ALA A 296 -9.21 -17.42 5.25
CA ALA A 296 -10.59 -16.88 5.24
C ALA A 296 -10.74 -15.56 4.45
N ALA A 297 -9.68 -14.75 4.34
CA ALA A 297 -9.70 -13.54 3.51
C ALA A 297 -9.67 -13.86 2.01
N ILE A 298 -9.09 -15.01 1.64
CA ILE A 298 -8.92 -15.42 0.24
C ILE A 298 -10.23 -16.02 -0.31
N SER A 299 -11.00 -16.76 0.49
CA SER A 299 -12.27 -17.36 0.05
C SER A 299 -13.41 -16.35 -0.12
N LYS A 300 -13.47 -15.29 0.71
CA LYS A 300 -14.46 -14.19 0.53
C LYS A 300 -14.29 -13.44 -0.78
N THR A 301 -13.12 -13.46 -1.40
CA THR A 301 -12.89 -12.85 -2.73
C THR A 301 -13.32 -13.73 -3.90
N ARG A 302 -13.63 -15.02 -3.65
CA ARG A 302 -14.05 -15.99 -4.69
C ARG A 302 -15.53 -16.35 -4.66
N GLY A 303 -16.24 -16.12 -3.55
CA GLY A 303 -17.62 -16.63 -3.36
C GLY A 303 -18.80 -15.68 -3.62
N SER A 304 -18.60 -14.37 -3.87
CA SER A 304 -19.73 -13.45 -4.09
C SER A 304 -19.77 -12.89 -5.52
N GLY A 305 -20.07 -13.74 -6.48
CA GLY A 305 -20.42 -13.33 -7.84
C GLY A 305 -21.85 -13.76 -8.18
N LYS A 306 -22.82 -12.85 -8.05
CA LYS A 306 -24.17 -13.05 -8.59
C LYS A 306 -24.07 -13.32 -10.09
N ALA A 307 -24.69 -14.39 -10.55
CA ALA A 307 -24.79 -14.74 -11.96
C ALA A 307 -25.61 -13.69 -12.73
N ASN A 308 -25.01 -13.07 -13.75
CA ASN A 308 -25.70 -12.59 -14.95
C ASN A 308 -24.69 -12.27 -16.08
N ALA A 309 -24.82 -13.01 -17.19
CA ALA A 309 -24.40 -12.76 -18.58
C ALA A 309 -22.89 -12.61 -18.94
N PRO A 310 -22.47 -13.04 -20.16
CA PRO A 310 -21.10 -13.44 -20.46
C PRO A 310 -20.24 -12.23 -20.86
N THR A 311 -19.18 -11.96 -20.11
CA THR A 311 -18.14 -11.01 -20.52
C THR A 311 -16.74 -11.53 -20.21
N LYS A 312 -15.97 -11.66 -21.29
CA LYS A 312 -14.49 -11.72 -21.45
C LYS A 312 -13.68 -12.16 -20.23
N ALA A 313 -13.18 -13.39 -20.32
CA ALA A 313 -12.25 -14.00 -19.38
C ALA A 313 -11.00 -13.12 -19.17
N LYS A 314 -10.72 -12.82 -17.89
CA LYS A 314 -9.47 -12.24 -17.43
C LYS A 314 -8.41 -13.33 -17.32
N ALA A 315 -7.21 -12.98 -17.77
CA ALA A 315 -5.99 -13.77 -17.71
C ALA A 315 -5.77 -14.44 -16.34
N GLY A 316 -5.35 -15.70 -16.38
CA GLY A 316 -5.10 -16.54 -15.23
C GLY A 316 -3.99 -16.01 -14.34
N LYS A 317 -4.19 -16.15 -13.03
CA LYS A 317 -3.16 -15.93 -12.01
C LYS A 317 -1.99 -16.89 -12.24
N LEU A 318 -0.77 -16.35 -12.36
CA LEU A 318 0.47 -17.10 -12.16
C LEU A 318 0.42 -17.81 -10.79
N SER A 319 0.74 -19.09 -10.78
CA SER A 319 1.04 -19.85 -9.57
C SER A 319 2.31 -19.29 -8.94
N LYS A 320 2.20 -18.85 -7.68
CA LYS A 320 3.33 -18.38 -6.86
C LYS A 320 4.40 -19.46 -6.75
N ALA A 321 5.66 -19.07 -6.94
CA ALA A 321 6.83 -19.81 -6.50
C ALA A 321 6.68 -20.22 -5.03
N THR A 322 7.04 -21.47 -4.71
CA THR A 322 6.89 -22.06 -3.37
C THR A 322 7.83 -21.43 -2.35
N HIS A 323 8.91 -20.78 -2.81
CA HIS A 323 9.75 -19.87 -2.05
C HIS A 323 9.90 -18.57 -2.85
N ALA A 324 9.55 -17.43 -2.23
CA ALA A 324 9.83 -16.14 -2.83
C ALA A 324 11.34 -15.90 -2.76
N PHE A 325 11.96 -15.57 -3.89
CA PHE A 325 13.34 -15.09 -3.92
C PHE A 325 13.49 -13.93 -2.94
N ALA A 326 14.54 -13.97 -2.11
CA ALA A 326 14.89 -12.84 -1.27
C ALA A 326 15.37 -11.67 -2.16
N GLU A 327 15.23 -10.45 -1.67
CA GLU A 327 15.78 -9.27 -2.35
C GLU A 327 17.31 -9.40 -2.45
N GLY A 328 17.86 -9.15 -3.64
CA GLY A 328 19.29 -9.34 -3.94
C GLY A 328 19.58 -10.39 -5.01
N GLU A 329 20.86 -10.76 -5.14
CA GLU A 329 21.36 -11.74 -6.09
C GLU A 329 21.38 -13.14 -5.46
N THR A 330 20.82 -14.14 -6.13
CA THR A 330 20.89 -15.55 -5.72
C THR A 330 21.45 -16.39 -6.87
N LEU A 331 22.57 -17.08 -6.64
CA LEU A 331 23.10 -18.06 -7.59
C LEU A 331 22.27 -19.34 -7.52
N LEU A 332 21.84 -19.84 -8.68
CA LEU A 332 20.94 -20.98 -8.81
C LEU A 332 21.49 -21.98 -9.83
N THR A 333 21.46 -23.26 -9.48
CA THR A 333 21.71 -24.36 -10.42
C THR A 333 20.38 -24.97 -10.83
N ILE A 334 20.08 -25.01 -12.13
CA ILE A 334 18.84 -25.59 -12.64
C ILE A 334 18.93 -27.12 -12.53
N ILE A 335 18.10 -27.73 -11.68
CA ILE A 335 18.04 -29.19 -11.53
C ILE A 335 17.08 -29.81 -12.54
N LYS A 336 15.98 -29.11 -12.84
CA LYS A 336 14.90 -29.64 -13.66
C LYS A 336 14.23 -28.56 -14.47
N ALA A 337 13.92 -28.86 -15.72
CA ALA A 337 13.21 -28.00 -16.66
C ALA A 337 12.31 -28.86 -17.55
N ASP A 338 11.00 -28.76 -17.33
CA ASP A 338 9.98 -29.54 -18.02
C ASP A 338 8.98 -28.63 -18.74
N VAL A 339 8.61 -29.01 -19.96
CA VAL A 339 7.53 -28.35 -20.69
C VAL A 339 6.20 -29.04 -20.38
N VAL A 340 5.29 -28.30 -19.76
CA VAL A 340 3.93 -28.75 -19.47
C VAL A 340 3.00 -28.18 -20.55
N LYS A 341 2.45 -29.07 -21.39
CA LYS A 341 1.48 -28.70 -22.43
C LYS A 341 0.06 -28.75 -21.86
N GLY A 342 -0.62 -27.61 -21.84
CA GLY A 342 -2.04 -27.48 -21.52
C GLY A 342 -2.90 -27.40 -22.78
N ALA A 343 -4.22 -27.48 -22.60
CA ALA A 343 -5.19 -27.44 -23.71
C ALA A 343 -5.21 -26.10 -24.48
N ALA A 344 -4.74 -25.00 -23.87
CA ALA A 344 -4.78 -23.65 -24.45
C ALA A 344 -3.46 -22.87 -24.28
N SER A 345 -2.47 -23.44 -23.61
CA SER A 345 -1.17 -22.82 -23.36
C SER A 345 -0.12 -23.87 -23.01
N SER A 346 1.14 -23.60 -23.32
CA SER A 346 2.29 -24.41 -22.89
C SER A 346 3.17 -23.58 -21.95
N THR A 347 3.67 -24.20 -20.89
CA THR A 347 4.50 -23.55 -19.86
C THR A 347 5.78 -24.31 -19.62
N LEU A 348 6.88 -23.59 -19.41
CA LEU A 348 8.14 -24.13 -18.94
C LEU A 348 8.18 -24.03 -17.41
N ALA A 349 8.27 -25.18 -16.75
CA ALA A 349 8.46 -25.26 -15.30
C ALA A 349 9.94 -25.57 -15.00
N ILE A 350 10.60 -24.66 -14.29
CA ILE A 350 12.00 -24.75 -13.90
C ILE A 350 12.07 -24.94 -12.38
N VAL A 351 12.85 -25.92 -11.96
CA VAL A 351 13.25 -26.13 -10.57
C VAL A 351 14.75 -25.90 -10.50
N ALA A 352 15.17 -24.94 -9.69
CA ALA A 352 16.56 -24.62 -9.45
C ALA A 352 16.88 -24.63 -7.96
N THR A 353 18.12 -24.91 -7.58
CA THR A 353 18.57 -24.87 -6.18
C THR A 353 19.68 -23.86 -5.99
N ASP A 354 19.70 -23.22 -4.83
CA ASP A 354 20.83 -22.40 -4.40
C ASP A 354 21.97 -23.27 -3.82
N GLU A 355 23.05 -22.62 -3.38
CA GLU A 355 24.17 -23.24 -2.67
C GLU A 355 23.78 -23.90 -1.33
N THR A 356 22.64 -23.51 -0.75
CA THR A 356 22.13 -24.04 0.52
C THR A 356 21.23 -25.26 0.34
N GLY A 357 20.91 -25.61 -0.91
CA GLY A 357 20.04 -26.72 -1.27
C GLY A 357 18.53 -26.38 -1.20
N VAL A 358 18.16 -25.10 -1.12
CA VAL A 358 16.78 -24.64 -1.16
C VAL A 358 16.28 -24.67 -2.60
N GLU A 359 15.15 -25.34 -2.82
CA GLU A 359 14.52 -25.45 -4.13
C GLU A 359 13.61 -24.25 -4.45
N TYR A 360 13.81 -23.70 -5.64
CA TYR A 360 13.04 -22.60 -6.23
C TYR A 360 12.30 -23.10 -7.46
N ASN A 361 10.98 -22.92 -7.43
CA ASN A 361 10.10 -23.26 -8.55
C ASN A 361 9.71 -22.00 -9.31
N HIS A 362 10.09 -21.94 -10.59
CA HIS A 362 9.74 -20.88 -11.51
C HIS A 362 8.92 -21.43 -12.67
N THR A 363 7.96 -20.65 -13.19
CA THR A 363 7.13 -21.08 -14.31
C THR A 363 6.88 -19.92 -15.25
N THR A 364 7.25 -20.09 -16.51
CA THR A 364 7.03 -19.11 -17.58
C THR A 364 6.20 -19.71 -18.72
N PHE A 365 5.54 -18.85 -19.50
CA PHE A 365 4.70 -19.26 -20.63
C PHE A 365 5.53 -19.37 -21.91
N LEU A 366 5.47 -20.54 -22.58
CA LEU A 366 6.05 -20.74 -23.90
C LEU A 366 5.04 -20.36 -25.00
N GLU A 367 3.80 -20.83 -24.87
CA GLU A 367 2.71 -20.50 -25.77
C GLU A 367 1.47 -20.12 -24.97
N HIS A 368 0.83 -19.01 -25.32
CA HIS A 368 -0.41 -18.55 -24.73
C HIS A 368 -1.27 -17.84 -25.79
N HIS A 369 -2.58 -18.04 -25.74
CA HIS A 369 -3.52 -17.40 -26.67
C HIS A 369 -3.60 -15.86 -26.57
N ASN A 370 -2.91 -15.26 -25.60
CA ASN A 370 -2.99 -13.83 -25.31
C ASN A 370 -1.64 -13.23 -25.69
N SER A 371 -1.64 -12.26 -26.62
CA SER A 371 -0.42 -11.67 -27.16
C SER A 371 0.47 -11.06 -26.08
N ASP A 372 -0.09 -10.36 -25.11
CA ASP A 372 0.71 -9.69 -24.06
C ASP A 372 1.38 -10.72 -23.14
N THR A 373 0.67 -11.80 -22.81
CA THR A 373 1.20 -12.90 -21.99
C THR A 373 2.23 -13.72 -22.77
N GLN A 374 2.01 -13.89 -24.07
CA GLN A 374 2.95 -14.54 -24.97
C GLN A 374 4.26 -13.76 -25.05
N GLU A 375 4.20 -12.46 -25.29
CA GLU A 375 5.39 -11.61 -25.40
C GLU A 375 6.17 -11.58 -24.08
N ALA A 376 5.47 -11.45 -22.95
CA ALA A 376 6.10 -11.48 -21.63
C ALA A 376 6.80 -12.83 -21.35
N GLY A 377 6.14 -13.95 -21.65
CA GLY A 377 6.73 -15.29 -21.47
C GLY A 377 7.93 -15.53 -22.39
N GLN A 378 7.88 -15.07 -23.64
CA GLN A 378 9.00 -15.17 -24.57
C GLN A 378 10.20 -14.31 -24.15
N ARG A 379 9.94 -13.13 -23.58
CA ARG A 379 10.99 -12.26 -23.01
C ARG A 379 11.68 -12.94 -21.83
N GLU A 380 10.89 -13.45 -20.89
CA GLU A 380 11.40 -14.15 -19.71
C GLU A 380 12.18 -15.42 -20.07
N LEU A 381 11.70 -16.20 -21.05
CA LEU A 381 12.45 -17.33 -21.62
C LEU A 381 13.79 -16.88 -22.20
N GLY A 382 13.79 -15.79 -22.98
CA GLY A 382 15.00 -15.24 -23.59
C GLY A 382 16.02 -14.79 -22.53
N ASP A 383 15.56 -14.23 -21.42
CA ASP A 383 16.43 -13.82 -20.32
C ASP A 383 17.03 -15.04 -19.59
N ILE A 384 16.25 -16.09 -19.35
CA ILE A 384 16.75 -17.35 -18.76
C ILE A 384 17.79 -18.02 -19.69
N VAL A 385 17.50 -18.09 -20.99
CA VAL A 385 18.40 -18.69 -21.99
C VAL A 385 19.71 -17.91 -22.10
N ARG A 386 19.63 -16.58 -22.13
CA ARG A 386 20.81 -15.70 -22.15
C ARG A 386 21.61 -15.81 -20.85
N ALA A 387 20.94 -15.85 -19.70
CA ALA A 387 21.56 -16.05 -18.40
C ALA A 387 22.30 -17.39 -18.32
N ALA A 388 21.73 -18.43 -18.92
CA ALA A 388 22.36 -19.74 -19.02
C ALA A 388 23.53 -19.81 -20.04
N GLY A 389 23.87 -18.70 -20.71
CA GLY A 389 24.95 -18.63 -21.69
C GLY A 389 24.60 -19.24 -23.06
N LEU A 390 23.32 -19.44 -23.35
CA LEU A 390 22.83 -20.03 -24.59
C LEU A 390 22.26 -18.94 -25.50
N SER A 391 22.37 -19.10 -26.82
CA SER A 391 21.74 -18.20 -27.78
C SER A 391 20.31 -18.61 -28.12
N GLU A 392 20.06 -19.92 -28.22
CA GLU A 392 18.78 -20.52 -28.56
C GLU A 392 18.66 -21.89 -27.89
N ILE A 393 17.42 -22.35 -27.66
CA ILE A 393 17.13 -23.68 -27.13
C ILE A 393 16.03 -24.35 -27.93
N GLU A 394 16.22 -25.64 -28.26
CA GLU A 394 15.19 -26.49 -28.87
C GLU A 394 14.58 -27.48 -27.88
N ASP A 395 15.35 -27.90 -26.86
CA ASP A 395 14.93 -28.83 -25.82
C ASP A 395 15.16 -28.21 -24.43
N SER A 396 14.15 -28.28 -23.56
CA SER A 396 14.23 -27.76 -22.19
C SER A 396 15.28 -28.50 -21.34
N LYS A 397 15.63 -29.73 -21.72
CA LYS A 397 16.66 -30.51 -21.02
C LYS A 397 18.05 -29.90 -21.10
N VAL A 398 18.32 -29.05 -22.11
CA VAL A 398 19.61 -28.37 -22.25
C VAL A 398 19.87 -27.42 -21.07
N LEU A 399 18.82 -26.96 -20.39
CA LEU A 399 18.94 -26.11 -19.20
C LEU A 399 19.37 -26.88 -17.94
N HIS A 400 19.33 -28.21 -17.93
CA HIS A 400 19.65 -28.99 -16.73
C HIS A 400 21.15 -28.91 -16.42
N GLY A 401 21.48 -28.57 -15.18
CA GLY A 401 22.85 -28.42 -14.69
C GLY A 401 23.49 -27.07 -14.99
N LEU A 402 22.78 -26.13 -15.63
CA LEU A 402 23.30 -24.79 -15.88
C LEU A 402 23.08 -23.88 -14.66
N GLU A 403 24.03 -22.97 -14.47
CA GLU A 403 24.02 -21.98 -13.41
C GLU A 403 23.49 -20.65 -13.95
N ILE A 404 22.59 -20.02 -13.19
CA ILE A 404 22.00 -18.72 -13.49
C ILE A 404 21.96 -17.89 -12.21
N VAL A 405 21.98 -16.57 -12.32
CA VAL A 405 21.82 -15.67 -11.19
C VAL A 405 20.43 -15.04 -11.26
N ALA A 406 19.60 -15.27 -10.25
CA ALA A 406 18.33 -14.58 -10.08
C ALA A 406 18.56 -13.29 -9.29
N VAL A 407 18.19 -12.16 -9.87
CA VAL A 407 18.28 -10.84 -9.25
C VAL A 407 16.87 -10.36 -8.94
N VAL A 408 16.59 -10.07 -7.67
CA VAL A 408 15.34 -9.45 -7.25
C VAL A 408 15.60 -8.03 -6.78
N GLU A 409 15.12 -7.07 -7.56
CA GLU A 409 15.20 -5.64 -7.25
C GLU A 409 13.81 -4.99 -7.42
N GLY A 410 13.35 -4.27 -6.41
CA GLY A 410 12.05 -3.58 -6.47
C GLY A 410 10.84 -4.50 -6.67
N GLY A 411 10.97 -5.80 -6.34
CA GLY A 411 9.94 -6.81 -6.56
C GLY A 411 9.84 -7.32 -8.01
N LYS A 412 10.79 -6.95 -8.88
CA LYS A 412 10.97 -7.52 -10.21
C LYS A 412 12.02 -8.62 -10.12
N LEU A 413 11.77 -9.75 -10.79
CA LEU A 413 12.71 -10.86 -10.91
C LEU A 413 13.35 -10.80 -12.30
N GLU A 414 14.67 -10.78 -12.35
CA GLU A 414 15.46 -10.85 -13.59
C GLU A 414 16.49 -11.97 -13.48
N PHE A 415 16.86 -12.56 -14.62
CA PHE A 415 17.87 -13.61 -14.70
C PHE A 415 19.09 -13.09 -15.44
N THR A 416 20.27 -13.29 -14.87
CA THR A 416 21.56 -12.85 -15.42
C THR A 416 22.58 -13.98 -15.39
N ALA A 417 23.59 -13.88 -16.25
CA ALA A 417 24.65 -14.88 -16.29
C ALA A 417 25.50 -14.83 -15.01
N PRO A 418 26.02 -15.97 -14.52
CA PRO A 418 27.02 -15.97 -13.47
C PRO A 418 28.24 -15.21 -13.99
N LEU A 419 28.41 -13.97 -13.55
CA LEU A 419 29.67 -13.25 -13.75
C LEU A 419 30.75 -14.08 -13.06
N GLU A 420 31.85 -14.40 -13.76
CA GLU A 420 33.08 -14.90 -13.12
C GLU A 420 33.66 -13.79 -12.24
N ARG A 421 33.01 -13.50 -11.11
CA ARG A 421 33.50 -12.50 -10.15
C ARG A 421 34.68 -13.12 -9.44
N LYS A 422 35.88 -12.55 -9.65
CA LYS A 422 37.05 -12.86 -8.82
C LYS A 422 36.65 -12.67 -7.35
N PRO A 423 37.07 -13.58 -6.43
CA PRO A 423 36.67 -13.53 -5.04
C PRO A 423 36.96 -12.14 -4.48
N LYS A 424 35.93 -11.53 -3.90
CA LYS A 424 36.02 -10.24 -3.21
C LYS A 424 37.17 -10.34 -2.20
N PRO A 425 38.13 -9.39 -2.17
CA PRO A 425 39.23 -9.45 -1.23
C PRO A 425 38.66 -9.56 0.20
N GLU A 426 39.05 -10.61 0.92
CA GLU A 426 38.56 -10.86 2.27
C GLU A 426 38.88 -9.65 3.15
N SER A 427 37.84 -9.03 3.70
CA SER A 427 38.01 -8.03 4.74
C SER A 427 38.87 -8.64 5.85
N PRO A 428 39.93 -7.98 6.32
CA PRO A 428 40.83 -8.55 7.31
C PRO A 428 40.00 -9.04 8.50
N THR A 429 40.12 -10.33 8.80
CA THR A 429 39.43 -10.97 9.92
C THR A 429 39.61 -10.09 11.14
N ARG A 430 38.51 -9.71 11.81
CA ARG A 430 38.48 -8.76 12.92
C ARG A 430 39.39 -9.22 14.06
N THR A 431 40.66 -8.90 13.96
CA THR A 431 41.62 -9.08 15.06
C THR A 431 41.21 -8.15 16.17
N SER A 432 41.39 -8.55 17.43
CA SER A 432 41.09 -7.73 18.62
C SER A 432 41.86 -6.41 18.67
N ARG A 433 42.82 -6.21 17.75
CA ARG A 433 43.59 -4.99 17.58
C ARG A 433 42.95 -4.11 16.48
N PRO A 434 42.76 -2.80 16.73
CA PRO A 434 42.36 -1.84 15.70
C PRO A 434 43.39 -1.80 14.56
N LEU A 435 42.91 -1.79 13.31
CA LEU A 435 43.75 -1.60 12.13
C LEU A 435 44.47 -0.26 12.21
N THR A 436 45.73 -0.25 11.81
CA THR A 436 46.48 0.98 11.64
C THR A 436 45.95 1.76 10.42
N PRO A 437 46.11 3.09 10.36
CA PRO A 437 45.68 3.88 9.21
C PRO A 437 46.28 3.42 7.87
N ALA A 438 47.47 2.81 7.89
CA ALA A 438 48.10 2.27 6.70
C ALA A 438 47.43 0.97 6.23
N GLU A 439 47.08 0.07 7.15
CA GLU A 439 46.35 -1.17 6.83
C GLU A 439 44.93 -0.87 6.35
N GLN A 440 44.28 0.14 6.93
CA GLN A 440 42.97 0.59 6.48
C GLN A 440 43.04 1.13 5.03
N ARG A 441 44.02 2.00 4.74
CA ARG A 441 44.23 2.50 3.37
C ARG A 441 44.52 1.38 2.38
N ALA A 442 45.32 0.39 2.75
CA ALA A 442 45.61 -0.75 1.88
C ALA A 442 44.36 -1.61 1.60
N CYS A 443 43.47 -1.78 2.60
CA CYS A 443 42.19 -2.45 2.40
C CYS A 443 41.26 -1.63 1.49
N ASP A 444 41.19 -0.32 1.71
CA ASP A 444 40.35 0.58 0.92
C ASP A 444 40.84 0.66 -0.54
N GLU A 445 42.16 0.69 -0.77
CA GLU A 445 42.78 0.65 -2.09
C GLU A 445 42.58 -0.69 -2.79
N ALA A 446 42.72 -1.82 -2.08
CA ALA A 446 42.44 -3.14 -2.63
C ALA A 446 40.96 -3.31 -3.01
N TYR A 447 40.06 -2.77 -2.19
CA TYR A 447 38.63 -2.75 -2.47
C TYR A 447 38.29 -1.88 -3.68
N ALA A 448 38.86 -0.67 -3.74
CA ALA A 448 38.66 0.24 -4.86
C ALA A 448 39.19 -0.35 -6.18
N ALA A 449 40.34 -1.03 -6.14
CA ALA A 449 40.90 -1.73 -7.30
C ALA A 449 40.03 -2.90 -7.75
N TRP A 450 39.49 -3.68 -6.80
CA TRP A 450 38.55 -4.76 -7.12
C TRP A 450 37.26 -4.20 -7.75
N CYS A 451 36.68 -3.13 -7.20
CA CYS A 451 35.51 -2.46 -7.81
C CYS A 451 35.80 -1.96 -9.23
N ALA A 452 36.93 -1.28 -9.44
CA ALA A 452 37.32 -0.78 -10.75
C ALA A 452 37.54 -1.90 -11.78
N GLU A 453 38.00 -3.08 -11.34
CA GLU A 453 38.17 -4.26 -12.20
C GLU A 453 36.82 -4.95 -12.51
N GLN A 454 35.84 -4.91 -11.58
CA GLN A 454 34.48 -5.40 -11.84
C GLN A 454 33.70 -4.48 -12.79
N ASP A 455 33.88 -3.16 -12.69
CA ASP A 455 33.22 -2.21 -13.61
C ASP A 455 33.78 -2.25 -15.04
N ALA A 456 34.95 -2.84 -15.23
CA ALA A 456 35.62 -2.97 -16.52
C ALA A 456 35.35 -4.30 -17.25
N ALA A 457 34.77 -5.29 -16.55
CA ALA A 457 34.41 -6.61 -17.05
C ALA A 457 32.92 -6.67 -17.40
#